data_AF-A0A1S2HB18-F1
#
_entry.id   AF-A0A1S2HB18-F1
#
_cell.length_a   1.000
_cell.length_b   1.000
_cell.length_c   1.000
_cell.angle_alpha   90.00
_cell.angle_beta   90.00
_cell.angle_gamma   90.00
#
_symmetry.space_group_name_H-M   'P 1'
#
loop_
_entity.id
_entity.type
_entity.pdbx_description
1 polymer ?
#
loop_
_entity_poly.entity_id
_entity_poly.type
_entity_poly.pdbx_seq_one_letter_code
_entity_poly.pdbx_strand_id
1 'polypeptide(L)'
;MASSELEPVEVIALEMALADLHYVSTALVGRAGDVIAAEIALVQYGAMAAYEAQLHFNTTLGWTIDPGWDAATAKAARMSGKFFADTKRNLDGVVAHFEDLLAANHGAFYPPDRRGKLFAFLRDDLSVVTVDARPYTSLLSAHYLTGLAPTQTATLGEAGPVVRKLAFGIGRVAAMLLDGAEIPAHPPTVPPAFEWWDTKSGKALPRLFAGQLQPALGAALMTVHSVLMSAAHSEDRIGCAWCRTAAKKHRFVALFQT
;
A
#
# COMPACT_ATOMS: atom_id res chain seq x y z
N MET A 1 -4.11 -9.96 -28.38
CA MET A 1 -2.96 -10.22 -29.30
C MET A 1 -2.13 -11.40 -28.79
N ALA A 2 -1.53 -12.22 -29.67
CA ALA A 2 -0.81 -13.43 -29.28
C ALA A 2 0.58 -13.12 -28.69
N SER A 3 1.00 -13.85 -27.65
CA SER A 3 2.28 -13.67 -26.93
C SER A 3 3.55 -13.96 -27.76
N SER A 4 3.45 -13.99 -29.09
CA SER A 4 4.48 -14.44 -30.03
C SER A 4 5.51 -13.36 -30.41
N GLU A 5 5.33 -12.12 -29.95
CA GLU A 5 6.22 -10.97 -30.26
C GLU A 5 7.12 -10.54 -29.08
N LEU A 6 7.00 -11.20 -27.92
CA LEU A 6 7.76 -10.87 -26.71
C LEU A 6 8.95 -11.81 -26.55
N GLU A 7 10.09 -11.28 -26.09
CA GLU A 7 11.22 -12.09 -25.65
C GLU A 7 10.82 -12.95 -24.42
N PRO A 8 11.43 -14.12 -24.20
CA PRO A 8 11.06 -15.00 -23.08
C PRO A 8 11.09 -14.31 -21.71
N VAL A 9 12.04 -13.39 -21.49
CA VAL A 9 12.12 -12.61 -20.24
C VAL A 9 10.97 -11.62 -20.10
N GLU A 10 10.50 -11.05 -21.21
CA GLU A 10 9.38 -10.11 -21.25
C GLU A 10 8.06 -10.85 -21.02
N VAL A 11 7.93 -12.08 -21.54
CA VAL A 11 6.80 -12.97 -21.25
C VAL A 11 6.72 -13.26 -19.74
N ILE A 12 7.82 -13.66 -19.12
CA ILE A 12 7.87 -13.93 -17.67
C ILE A 12 7.55 -12.67 -16.87
N ALA A 13 8.15 -11.53 -17.23
CA ALA A 13 7.90 -10.26 -16.53
C ALA A 13 6.44 -9.84 -16.64
N LEU A 14 5.82 -10.02 -17.82
CA LEU A 14 4.42 -9.75 -18.06
C LEU A 14 3.51 -10.67 -17.24
N GLU A 15 3.74 -11.98 -17.26
CA GLU A 15 2.97 -12.94 -16.45
C GLU A 15 3.06 -12.63 -14.95
N MET A 16 4.25 -12.25 -14.49
CA MET A 16 4.49 -11.84 -13.11
C MET A 16 3.75 -10.55 -12.74
N ALA A 17 3.74 -9.55 -13.63
CA ALA A 17 3.00 -8.32 -13.41
C ALA A 17 1.49 -8.60 -13.41
N LEU A 18 1.00 -9.40 -14.36
CA LEU A 18 -0.40 -9.79 -14.47
C LEU A 18 -0.90 -10.50 -13.21
N ALA A 19 -0.12 -11.44 -12.65
CA ALA A 19 -0.46 -12.11 -11.41
C ALA A 19 -0.66 -11.10 -10.26
N ASP A 20 0.24 -10.13 -10.11
CA ASP A 20 0.17 -9.11 -9.05
C ASP A 20 -1.05 -8.18 -9.24
N LEU A 21 -1.26 -7.69 -10.46
CA LEU A 21 -2.38 -6.79 -10.77
C LEU A 21 -3.73 -7.48 -10.55
N HIS A 22 -3.85 -8.73 -11.00
CA HIS A 22 -5.04 -9.55 -10.81
C HIS A 22 -5.32 -9.79 -9.34
N TYR A 23 -4.30 -10.17 -8.57
CA TYR A 23 -4.42 -10.43 -7.15
C TYR A 23 -4.83 -9.18 -6.35
N VAL A 24 -4.18 -8.04 -6.57
CA VAL A 24 -4.51 -6.80 -5.83
C VAL A 24 -5.91 -6.30 -6.17
N SER A 25 -6.29 -6.33 -7.45
CA SER A 25 -7.63 -5.90 -7.87
C SER A 25 -8.73 -6.82 -7.33
N THR A 26 -8.61 -8.14 -7.51
CA THR A 26 -9.59 -9.11 -6.98
C THR A 26 -9.68 -9.10 -5.46
N ALA A 27 -8.57 -8.89 -4.75
CA ALA A 27 -8.56 -8.84 -3.29
C ALA A 27 -9.31 -7.63 -2.72
N LEU A 28 -9.50 -6.55 -3.49
CA LEU A 28 -10.09 -5.29 -2.99
C LEU A 28 -11.41 -4.92 -3.66
N VAL A 29 -11.74 -5.52 -4.81
CA VAL A 29 -13.03 -5.32 -5.50
C VAL A 29 -14.20 -5.74 -4.61
N GLY A 30 -15.24 -4.90 -4.57
CA GLY A 30 -16.46 -5.16 -3.80
C GLY A 30 -16.33 -5.01 -2.28
N ARG A 31 -15.14 -4.74 -1.73
CA ARG A 31 -14.95 -4.51 -0.29
C ARG A 31 -15.46 -3.15 0.16
N ALA A 32 -15.81 -3.01 1.44
CA ALA A 32 -16.11 -1.72 2.06
C ALA A 32 -14.84 -0.88 2.28
N GLY A 33 -14.98 0.45 2.41
CA GLY A 33 -13.84 1.39 2.33
C GLY A 33 -12.89 1.29 3.52
N ASP A 34 -13.45 1.02 4.68
CA ASP A 34 -12.77 0.70 5.93
C ASP A 34 -11.92 -0.57 5.82
N VAL A 35 -12.44 -1.64 5.20
CA VAL A 35 -11.69 -2.87 4.92
C VAL A 35 -10.50 -2.59 4.01
N ILE A 36 -10.70 -1.76 2.98
CA ILE A 36 -9.62 -1.40 2.04
C ILE A 36 -8.53 -0.59 2.75
N ALA A 37 -8.89 0.27 3.70
CA ALA A 37 -7.92 1.01 4.52
C ALA A 37 -7.14 0.07 5.46
N ALA A 38 -7.75 -1.00 5.96
CA ALA A 38 -7.03 -2.03 6.71
C ALA A 38 -6.03 -2.76 5.79
N GLU A 39 -6.43 -3.13 4.58
CA GLU A 39 -5.64 -3.89 3.59
C GLU A 39 -4.69 -3.03 2.73
N ILE A 40 -4.33 -1.86 3.24
CA ILE A 40 -3.62 -0.82 2.51
C ILE A 40 -2.27 -1.28 1.91
N ALA A 41 -1.60 -2.21 2.56
CA ALA A 41 -0.30 -2.72 2.11
C ALA A 41 -0.38 -3.54 0.82
N LEU A 42 -1.54 -4.09 0.47
CA LEU A 42 -1.72 -4.81 -0.80
C LEU A 42 -1.58 -3.89 -2.02
N VAL A 43 -1.92 -2.61 -1.88
CA VAL A 43 -1.99 -1.68 -3.00
C VAL A 43 -0.62 -1.21 -3.49
N GLN A 44 0.39 -1.21 -2.61
CA GLN A 44 1.76 -0.75 -2.91
C GLN A 44 2.36 -1.50 -4.11
N TYR A 45 2.39 -2.83 -4.05
CA TYR A 45 3.04 -3.66 -5.06
C TYR A 45 2.23 -3.71 -6.36
N GLY A 46 0.90 -3.76 -6.27
CA GLY A 46 0.05 -3.64 -7.45
C GLY A 46 0.25 -2.30 -8.17
N ALA A 47 0.39 -1.20 -7.44
CA ALA A 47 0.65 0.12 -8.02
C ALA A 47 2.02 0.20 -8.70
N MET A 48 3.06 -0.39 -8.09
CA MET A 48 4.39 -0.49 -8.69
C MET A 48 4.36 -1.33 -9.97
N ALA A 49 3.78 -2.53 -9.93
CA ALA A 49 3.66 -3.41 -11.10
C ALA A 49 2.88 -2.72 -12.23
N ALA A 50 1.79 -2.02 -11.90
CA ALA A 50 0.98 -1.28 -12.87
C ALA A 50 1.79 -0.16 -13.54
N TYR A 51 2.53 0.61 -12.74
CA TYR A 51 3.35 1.72 -13.25
C TYR A 51 4.49 1.22 -14.15
N GLU A 52 5.24 0.21 -13.72
CA GLU A 52 6.36 -0.31 -14.51
C GLU A 52 5.89 -1.00 -15.79
N ALA A 53 4.77 -1.74 -15.74
CA ALA A 53 4.17 -2.32 -16.93
C ALA A 53 3.75 -1.23 -17.93
N GLN A 54 3.07 -0.18 -17.46
CA GLN A 54 2.68 0.94 -18.31
C GLN A 54 3.90 1.63 -18.95
N LEU A 55 4.95 1.90 -18.17
CA LEU A 55 6.18 2.54 -18.67
C LEU A 55 6.88 1.66 -19.72
N HIS A 56 7.04 0.37 -19.43
CA HIS A 56 7.67 -0.57 -20.35
C HIS A 56 6.88 -0.65 -21.67
N PHE A 57 5.59 -0.96 -21.62
CA PHE A 57 4.77 -1.13 -22.84
C PHE A 57 4.58 0.16 -23.64
N ASN A 58 4.58 1.32 -22.98
CA ASN A 58 4.59 2.59 -23.70
C ASN A 58 5.91 2.77 -24.47
N THR A 59 7.04 2.45 -23.85
CA THR A 59 8.37 2.63 -24.42
C THR A 59 8.67 1.61 -25.52
N THR A 60 8.28 0.34 -25.33
CA THR A 60 8.61 -0.75 -26.26
C THR A 60 7.58 -0.93 -27.36
N LEU A 61 6.29 -0.80 -27.04
CA LEU A 61 5.19 -1.12 -27.97
C LEU A 61 4.32 0.09 -28.35
N GLY A 62 4.58 1.28 -27.79
CA GLY A 62 3.77 2.48 -28.03
C GLY A 62 2.36 2.44 -27.41
N TRP A 63 2.10 1.50 -26.49
CA TRP A 63 0.78 1.34 -25.89
C TRP A 63 0.48 2.46 -24.88
N THR A 64 -0.74 2.99 -24.93
CA THR A 64 -1.23 3.96 -23.93
C THR A 64 -2.32 3.31 -23.10
N ILE A 65 -1.95 2.90 -21.89
CA ILE A 65 -2.89 2.37 -20.90
C ILE A 65 -3.33 3.55 -20.03
N ASP A 66 -4.62 3.90 -20.02
CA ASP A 66 -5.17 4.84 -19.04
C ASP A 66 -5.78 4.06 -17.87
N PRO A 67 -5.19 4.16 -16.68
CA PRO A 67 -5.71 3.43 -15.54
C PRO A 67 -6.65 4.28 -14.67
N GLY A 68 -6.87 5.57 -14.98
CA GLY A 68 -7.84 6.43 -14.28
C GLY A 68 -7.36 7.05 -12.95
N TRP A 69 -6.07 6.91 -12.62
CA TRP A 69 -5.39 7.65 -11.55
C TRP A 69 -4.41 8.64 -12.19
N ASP A 70 -4.19 9.78 -11.55
CA ASP A 70 -3.24 10.76 -12.05
C ASP A 70 -1.79 10.27 -11.87
N ALA A 71 -0.88 10.75 -12.72
CA ALA A 71 0.52 10.32 -12.73
C ALA A 71 1.26 10.65 -11.41
N ALA A 72 0.81 11.64 -10.64
CA ALA A 72 1.44 12.03 -9.39
C ALA A 72 1.09 11.05 -8.27
N THR A 73 -0.18 10.68 -8.12
CA THR A 73 -0.65 9.59 -7.25
C THR A 73 0.11 8.31 -7.60
N ALA A 74 0.33 8.07 -8.89
CA ALA A 74 1.02 6.88 -9.35
C ALA A 74 2.47 6.79 -8.94
N LYS A 75 3.17 7.88 -9.21
CA LYS A 75 4.56 8.04 -8.83
C LYS A 75 4.72 7.97 -7.31
N ALA A 76 3.81 8.56 -6.54
CA ALA A 76 3.88 8.57 -5.08
C ALA A 76 3.73 7.16 -4.49
N ALA A 77 2.73 6.39 -4.94
CA ALA A 77 2.56 4.99 -4.54
C ALA A 77 3.73 4.10 -4.98
N ARG A 78 4.30 4.31 -6.18
CA ARG A 78 5.53 3.60 -6.62
C ARG A 78 6.71 3.89 -5.71
N MET A 79 6.87 5.15 -5.26
CA MET A 79 8.01 5.58 -4.44
C MET A 79 8.05 4.89 -3.07
N SER A 80 6.91 4.42 -2.54
CA SER A 80 6.86 3.66 -1.29
C SER A 80 7.51 2.27 -1.42
N GLY A 81 7.44 1.65 -2.61
CA GLY A 81 8.16 0.41 -2.96
C GLY A 81 9.67 0.50 -2.79
N LYS A 82 10.21 1.73 -2.81
CA LYS A 82 11.63 1.96 -2.55
C LYS A 82 12.04 1.66 -1.11
N PHE A 83 11.13 1.61 -0.13
CA PHE A 83 11.46 1.16 1.24
C PHE A 83 12.25 -0.15 1.22
N PHE A 84 11.79 -1.05 0.36
CA PHE A 84 12.23 -2.42 0.29
C PHE A 84 13.46 -2.52 -0.61
N ALA A 85 13.50 -1.76 -1.72
CA ALA A 85 14.56 -1.86 -2.73
C ALA A 85 15.72 -0.86 -2.55
N ASP A 86 15.82 -0.18 -1.40
CA ASP A 86 16.75 0.95 -1.25
C ASP A 86 18.20 0.51 -0.98
N THR A 87 18.99 0.38 -2.04
CA THR A 87 20.45 0.29 -1.95
C THR A 87 21.13 1.65 -1.75
N LYS A 88 20.38 2.76 -1.68
CA LYS A 88 20.92 4.14 -1.68
C LYS A 88 20.68 4.92 -0.38
N ARG A 89 19.60 4.65 0.36
CA ARG A 89 19.24 5.40 1.59
C ARG A 89 19.71 4.74 2.87
N ASN A 90 20.05 3.45 2.87
CA ASN A 90 20.33 2.66 4.07
C ASN A 90 19.21 2.83 5.13
N LEU A 91 19.41 2.30 6.34
CA LEU A 91 18.43 2.45 7.43
C LEU A 91 18.18 3.92 7.79
N ASP A 92 19.23 4.74 7.78
CA ASP A 92 19.15 6.14 8.22
C ASP A 92 18.24 6.98 7.31
N GLY A 93 18.32 6.81 5.99
CA GLY A 93 17.47 7.56 5.06
C GLY A 93 16.01 7.11 5.10
N VAL A 94 15.75 5.86 5.47
CA VAL A 94 14.38 5.37 5.76
C VAL A 94 13.84 6.02 7.03
N VAL A 95 14.64 6.03 8.10
CA VAL A 95 14.26 6.68 9.37
C VAL A 95 13.98 8.16 9.15
N ALA A 96 14.87 8.89 8.47
CA ALA A 96 14.70 10.32 8.19
C ALA A 96 13.40 10.62 7.43
N HIS A 97 13.03 9.76 6.46
CA HIS A 97 11.75 9.93 5.76
C HIS A 97 10.53 9.76 6.68
N PHE A 98 10.59 8.82 7.63
CA PHE A 98 9.52 8.66 8.61
C PHE A 98 9.50 9.78 9.65
N GLU A 99 10.65 10.41 9.95
CA GLU A 99 10.70 11.65 10.74
C GLU A 99 9.96 12.78 10.03
N ASP A 100 10.26 13.01 8.75
CA ASP A 100 9.57 14.01 7.93
C ASP A 100 8.06 13.74 7.86
N LEU A 101 7.69 12.47 7.67
CA LEU A 101 6.28 12.06 7.60
C LEU A 101 5.56 12.27 8.93
N LEU A 102 6.19 11.92 10.05
CA LEU A 102 5.65 12.17 11.39
C LEU A 102 5.48 13.67 11.66
N ALA A 103 6.46 14.49 11.27
CA ALA A 103 6.40 15.94 11.40
C ALA A 103 5.28 16.54 10.53
N ALA A 104 5.15 16.09 9.28
CA ALA A 104 4.09 16.52 8.36
C ALA A 104 2.70 16.11 8.88
N ASN A 105 2.58 14.88 9.37
CA ASN A 105 1.34 14.37 9.97
C ASN A 105 0.96 15.18 11.21
N HIS A 106 1.91 15.39 12.13
CA HIS A 106 1.69 16.25 13.27
C HIS A 106 1.28 17.68 12.84
N GLY A 107 1.95 18.27 11.85
CA GLY A 107 1.60 19.59 11.30
C GLY A 107 0.19 19.65 10.68
N ALA A 108 -0.27 18.60 10.02
CA ALA A 108 -1.61 18.53 9.45
C ALA A 108 -2.70 18.51 10.54
N PHE A 109 -2.47 17.79 11.64
CA PHE A 109 -3.38 17.79 12.79
C PHE A 109 -3.24 19.07 13.66
N TYR A 110 -2.07 19.70 13.66
CA TYR A 110 -1.71 20.87 14.47
C TYR A 110 -1.06 22.01 13.67
N PRO A 111 -1.80 22.70 12.79
CA PRO A 111 -1.24 23.79 11.99
C PRO A 111 -0.78 24.98 12.86
N PRO A 112 0.34 25.65 12.50
CA PRO A 112 0.99 26.65 13.34
C PRO A 112 0.18 27.93 13.58
N ASP A 113 -0.80 28.22 12.74
CA ASP A 113 -1.71 29.38 12.80
C ASP A 113 -3.05 29.06 13.51
N ARG A 114 -3.22 27.84 14.02
CA ARG A 114 -4.48 27.39 14.61
C ARG A 114 -4.82 28.08 15.93
N ARG A 115 -6.06 28.57 16.04
CA ARG A 115 -6.65 29.03 17.33
C ARG A 115 -6.94 27.83 18.24
N GLY A 116 -6.56 27.93 19.52
CA GLY A 116 -6.82 26.87 20.53
C GLY A 116 -5.70 25.86 20.76
N LYS A 117 -4.42 26.20 20.45
CA LYS A 117 -3.24 25.34 20.69
C LYS A 117 -3.15 24.73 22.10
N LEU A 118 -3.67 25.43 23.11
CA LEU A 118 -3.68 24.98 24.50
C LEU A 118 -4.47 23.68 24.71
N PHE A 119 -5.37 23.29 23.79
CA PHE A 119 -6.13 22.04 23.84
C PHE A 119 -5.62 20.97 22.86
N ALA A 120 -4.50 21.23 22.16
CA ALA A 120 -3.91 20.29 21.22
C ALA A 120 -3.56 18.94 21.88
N PHE A 121 -3.22 18.94 23.17
CA PHE A 121 -2.93 17.72 23.92
C PHE A 121 -4.12 16.76 24.05
N LEU A 122 -5.35 17.16 23.74
CA LEU A 122 -6.54 16.29 23.75
C LEU A 122 -6.77 15.53 22.44
N ARG A 123 -6.04 15.87 21.37
CA ARG A 123 -6.22 15.23 20.07
C ARG A 123 -5.24 14.10 19.83
N ASP A 124 -5.70 13.12 19.08
CA ASP A 124 -4.91 12.01 18.58
C ASP A 124 -4.39 12.35 17.19
N ASP A 125 -3.16 11.93 16.90
CA ASP A 125 -2.46 12.15 15.63
C ASP A 125 -2.00 10.83 15.00
N LEU A 126 -2.49 9.71 15.52
CA LEU A 126 -2.27 8.38 14.97
C LEU A 126 -3.54 7.56 15.06
N SER A 127 -3.93 7.01 13.94
CA SER A 127 -4.97 5.98 13.85
C SER A 127 -4.31 4.62 13.64
N VAL A 128 -4.67 3.62 14.45
CA VAL A 128 -4.14 2.25 14.39
C VAL A 128 -5.28 1.28 14.18
N VAL A 129 -5.14 0.42 13.18
CA VAL A 129 -6.01 -0.74 12.97
C VAL A 129 -5.43 -1.92 13.73
N THR A 130 -6.27 -2.64 14.46
CA THR A 130 -5.90 -3.89 15.13
C THR A 130 -6.73 -5.05 14.60
N VAL A 131 -6.10 -6.20 14.42
CA VAL A 131 -6.73 -7.48 14.11
C VAL A 131 -6.38 -8.45 15.23
N ASP A 132 -7.39 -9.13 15.80
CA ASP A 132 -7.21 -10.05 16.95
C ASP A 132 -6.39 -9.42 18.10
N ALA A 133 -6.73 -8.16 18.45
CA ALA A 133 -6.04 -7.33 19.44
C ALA A 133 -4.55 -7.04 19.18
N ARG A 134 -4.06 -7.30 17.95
CA ARG A 134 -2.69 -7.00 17.53
C ARG A 134 -2.68 -5.84 16.55
N PRO A 135 -1.75 -4.87 16.70
CA PRO A 135 -1.56 -3.80 15.72
C PRO A 135 -1.32 -4.39 14.33
N TYR A 136 -2.07 -3.92 13.35
CA TYR A 136 -2.06 -4.44 11.99
C TYR A 136 -1.53 -3.39 11.02
N THR A 137 -2.15 -2.22 10.98
CA THR A 137 -1.71 -1.10 10.15
C THR A 137 -1.96 0.24 10.85
N SER A 138 -1.48 1.33 10.27
CA SER A 138 -1.70 2.68 10.78
C SER A 138 -1.95 3.68 9.67
N LEU A 139 -2.47 4.85 10.03
CA LEU A 139 -2.60 5.98 9.10
C LEU A 139 -1.25 6.41 8.52
N LEU A 140 -0.16 6.32 9.29
CA LEU A 140 1.20 6.58 8.78
C LEU A 140 1.60 5.56 7.71
N SER A 141 1.26 4.29 7.92
CA SER A 141 1.46 3.25 6.90
C SER A 141 0.64 3.57 5.65
N ALA A 142 -0.58 4.08 5.79
CA ALA A 142 -1.37 4.50 4.64
C ALA A 142 -0.74 5.65 3.85
N HIS A 143 -0.24 6.69 4.51
CA HIS A 143 0.49 7.77 3.84
C HIS A 143 1.73 7.26 3.13
N TYR A 144 2.49 6.39 3.80
CA TYR A 144 3.69 5.83 3.22
C TYR A 144 3.37 5.01 1.97
N LEU A 145 2.48 4.02 2.09
CA LEU A 145 2.21 3.02 1.05
C LEU A 145 1.53 3.62 -0.19
N THR A 146 0.69 4.63 0.00
CA THR A 146 -0.03 5.31 -1.09
C THR A 146 0.69 6.54 -1.62
N GLY A 147 1.62 7.10 -0.84
CA GLY A 147 2.25 8.38 -1.10
C GLY A 147 1.32 9.59 -0.94
N LEU A 148 0.13 9.41 -0.34
CA LEU A 148 -0.78 10.51 0.00
C LEU A 148 -0.22 11.31 1.18
N ALA A 149 -0.17 12.63 1.03
CA ALA A 149 0.28 13.50 2.09
C ALA A 149 -0.74 13.54 3.26
N PRO A 150 -0.29 13.74 4.50
CA PRO A 150 -1.20 13.90 5.65
C PRO A 150 -2.19 15.07 5.55
N THR A 151 -1.94 16.03 4.66
CA THR A 151 -2.88 17.13 4.35
C THR A 151 -4.02 16.72 3.43
N GLN A 152 -3.91 15.59 2.73
CA GLN A 152 -4.93 15.11 1.78
C GLN A 152 -5.93 14.15 2.44
N THR A 153 -5.47 13.39 3.43
CA THR A 153 -6.30 12.44 4.20
C THR A 153 -5.82 12.50 5.64
N ALA A 154 -6.67 12.88 6.58
CA ALA A 154 -6.34 12.94 8.00
C ALA A 154 -6.86 11.72 8.76
N THR A 155 -7.61 10.82 8.13
CA THR A 155 -8.15 9.62 8.79
C THR A 155 -8.06 8.40 7.87
N LEU A 156 -8.11 7.20 8.47
CA LEU A 156 -8.17 5.97 7.69
C LEU A 156 -9.46 5.87 6.86
N GLY A 157 -10.57 6.40 7.38
CA GLY A 157 -11.83 6.50 6.65
C GLY A 157 -11.72 7.35 5.38
N GLU A 158 -10.92 8.42 5.40
CA GLU A 158 -10.63 9.26 4.23
C GLU A 158 -9.64 8.59 3.26
N ALA A 159 -8.69 7.81 3.76
CA ALA A 159 -7.73 7.07 2.94
C ALA A 159 -8.42 5.95 2.13
N GLY A 160 -9.34 5.20 2.74
CA GLY A 160 -10.00 4.04 2.12
C GLY A 160 -10.58 4.27 0.71
N PRO A 161 -11.37 5.34 0.46
CA PRO A 161 -11.87 5.67 -0.87
C PRO A 161 -10.77 5.95 -1.91
N VAL A 162 -9.68 6.61 -1.53
CA VAL A 162 -8.57 6.91 -2.45
C VAL A 162 -7.83 5.62 -2.83
N VAL A 163 -7.62 4.75 -1.84
CA VAL A 163 -6.98 3.45 -2.00
C VAL A 163 -7.81 2.54 -2.90
N ARG A 164 -9.13 2.57 -2.72
CA ARG A 164 -10.08 1.89 -3.61
C ARG A 164 -9.92 2.35 -5.06
N LYS A 165 -9.81 3.66 -5.30
CA LYS A 165 -9.61 4.22 -6.64
C LYS A 165 -8.32 3.70 -7.26
N LEU A 166 -7.24 3.65 -6.48
CA LEU A 166 -5.95 3.09 -6.92
C LEU A 166 -6.07 1.59 -7.27
N ALA A 167 -6.73 0.79 -6.41
CA ALA A 167 -6.97 -0.63 -6.65
C ALA A 167 -7.83 -0.90 -7.91
N PHE A 168 -8.85 -0.08 -8.17
CA PHE A 168 -9.61 -0.16 -9.41
C PHE A 168 -8.76 0.17 -10.64
N GLY A 169 -7.88 1.18 -10.55
CA GLY A 169 -6.97 1.53 -11.63
C GLY A 169 -5.99 0.40 -11.95
N ILE A 170 -5.47 -0.27 -10.92
CA ILE A 170 -4.65 -1.49 -11.04
C ILE A 170 -5.42 -2.58 -11.80
N GLY A 171 -6.70 -2.79 -11.46
CA GLY A 171 -7.58 -3.73 -12.18
C GLY A 171 -7.79 -3.34 -13.64
N ARG A 172 -8.00 -2.06 -13.95
CA ARG A 172 -8.12 -1.59 -15.35
C ARG A 172 -6.87 -1.92 -16.18
N VAL A 173 -5.67 -1.72 -15.61
CA VAL A 173 -4.41 -2.12 -16.27
C VAL A 173 -4.41 -3.62 -16.55
N ALA A 174 -4.78 -4.44 -15.56
CA ALA A 174 -4.84 -5.90 -15.73
C ALA A 174 -5.79 -6.29 -16.88
N ALA A 175 -7.00 -5.73 -16.92
CA ALA A 175 -7.99 -6.03 -17.94
C ALA A 175 -7.53 -5.62 -19.36
N MET A 176 -6.86 -4.46 -19.49
CA MET A 176 -6.31 -4.01 -20.77
C MET A 176 -5.15 -4.90 -21.23
N LEU A 177 -4.28 -5.35 -20.32
CA LEU A 177 -3.18 -6.27 -20.65
C LEU A 177 -3.66 -7.68 -21.00
N LEU A 178 -4.82 -8.11 -20.47
CA LEU A 178 -5.45 -9.40 -20.79
C LEU A 178 -6.38 -9.33 -22.02
N ASP A 179 -6.24 -8.33 -22.90
CA ASP A 179 -7.03 -8.16 -24.12
C ASP A 179 -8.56 -8.11 -23.85
N GLY A 180 -8.95 -7.42 -22.78
CA GLY A 180 -10.36 -7.30 -22.40
C GLY A 180 -10.95 -8.53 -21.72
N ALA A 181 -10.12 -9.53 -21.35
CA ALA A 181 -10.60 -10.61 -20.50
C ALA A 181 -11.13 -10.03 -19.19
N GLU A 182 -12.37 -10.38 -18.86
CA GLU A 182 -12.93 -10.08 -17.55
C GLU A 182 -11.98 -10.68 -16.50
N ILE A 183 -11.54 -9.85 -15.55
CA ILE A 183 -10.86 -10.36 -14.36
C ILE A 183 -11.91 -11.23 -13.65
N PRO A 184 -11.77 -12.57 -13.61
CA PRO A 184 -12.76 -13.43 -12.99
C PRO A 184 -12.91 -13.00 -11.53
N ALA A 185 -14.06 -12.41 -11.22
CA ALA A 185 -14.37 -12.01 -9.87
C ALA A 185 -14.57 -13.29 -9.06
N HIS A 186 -13.63 -13.59 -8.17
CA HIS A 186 -13.81 -14.63 -7.18
C HIS A 186 -14.69 -14.11 -6.05
N PRO A 187 -15.50 -14.96 -5.40
CA PRO A 187 -16.24 -14.55 -4.22
C PRO A 187 -15.27 -13.93 -3.22
N PRO A 188 -15.54 -12.72 -2.72
CA PRO A 188 -14.65 -12.04 -1.81
C PRO A 188 -14.50 -12.91 -0.57
N THR A 189 -13.26 -13.25 -0.25
CA THR A 189 -12.96 -13.90 1.02
C THR A 189 -13.15 -12.93 2.15
N VAL A 190 -13.75 -13.41 3.23
CA VAL A 190 -14.07 -12.62 4.40
C VAL A 190 -12.79 -12.02 4.99
N PRO A 191 -12.66 -10.70 5.09
CA PRO A 191 -11.53 -10.07 5.77
C PRO A 191 -11.61 -10.40 7.28
N PRO A 192 -10.47 -10.43 7.99
CA PRO A 192 -10.49 -10.59 9.43
C PRO A 192 -11.28 -9.42 10.05
N ALA A 193 -11.98 -9.70 11.15
CA ALA A 193 -12.58 -8.65 11.94
C ALA A 193 -11.46 -7.74 12.47
N PHE A 194 -11.64 -6.44 12.33
CA PHE A 194 -10.67 -5.44 12.78
C PHE A 194 -11.36 -4.38 13.62
N GLU A 195 -10.55 -3.73 14.45
CA GLU A 195 -10.93 -2.58 15.25
C GLU A 195 -10.01 -1.42 14.92
N TRP A 196 -10.48 -0.20 15.16
CA TRP A 196 -9.66 1.00 14.99
C TRP A 196 -9.67 1.81 16.29
N TRP A 197 -8.46 2.23 16.66
CA TRP A 197 -8.16 3.08 17.79
C TRP A 197 -7.42 4.34 17.34
N ASP A 198 -7.86 5.50 17.85
CA ASP A 198 -7.09 6.74 17.75
C ASP A 198 -6.21 6.92 18.99
N THR A 199 -5.00 7.43 18.77
CA THR A 199 -4.00 7.63 19.81
C THR A 199 -2.96 8.68 19.42
N LYS A 200 -2.01 8.94 20.32
CA LYS A 200 -0.87 9.82 20.06
C LYS A 200 0.33 9.02 19.58
N SER A 201 0.82 9.33 18.39
CA SER A 201 2.03 8.76 17.79
C SER A 201 3.22 8.75 18.75
N GLY A 202 3.50 9.89 19.40
CA GLY A 202 4.58 10.05 20.37
C GLY A 202 4.44 9.23 21.67
N LYS A 203 3.27 8.64 21.94
CA LYS A 203 3.06 7.70 23.06
C LYS A 203 2.96 6.24 22.59
N ALA A 204 2.22 6.00 21.51
CA ALA A 204 1.90 4.67 21.03
C ALA A 204 3.10 4.00 20.35
N LEU A 205 3.80 4.69 19.45
CA LEU A 205 4.92 4.12 18.69
C LEU A 205 6.09 3.70 19.60
N PRO A 206 6.52 4.50 20.60
CA PRO A 206 7.51 4.03 21.56
C PRO A 206 7.00 2.82 22.35
N ARG A 207 5.77 2.85 22.87
CA ARG A 207 5.20 1.77 23.69
C ARG A 207 5.13 0.42 22.98
N LEU A 208 4.82 0.43 21.69
CA LEU A 208 4.80 -0.74 20.81
C LEU A 208 6.10 -1.54 20.84
N PHE A 209 7.22 -0.86 21.07
CA PHE A 209 8.56 -1.45 21.13
C PHE A 209 9.22 -1.20 22.50
N ALA A 210 8.43 -1.30 23.58
CA ALA A 210 8.88 -1.16 24.98
C ALA A 210 9.65 0.14 25.30
N GLY A 211 9.43 1.20 24.53
CA GLY A 211 10.12 2.49 24.65
C GLY A 211 11.54 2.50 24.12
N GLN A 212 12.01 1.42 23.50
CA GLN A 212 13.40 1.24 23.10
C GLN A 212 13.73 1.80 21.72
N LEU A 213 12.70 2.07 20.91
CA LEU A 213 12.88 2.56 19.55
C LEU A 213 12.41 4.01 19.41
N GLN A 214 13.16 4.77 18.62
CA GLN A 214 12.73 6.08 18.15
C GLN A 214 11.40 5.98 17.38
N PRO A 215 10.48 6.96 17.48
CA PRO A 215 9.16 6.90 16.86
C PRO A 215 9.18 6.62 15.35
N ALA A 216 10.12 7.23 14.62
CA ALA A 216 10.26 7.04 13.18
C ALA A 216 10.61 5.60 12.81
N LEU A 217 11.54 4.98 13.54
CA LEU A 217 11.87 3.56 13.36
C LEU A 217 10.68 2.66 13.75
N GLY A 218 9.96 3.01 14.81
CA GLY A 218 8.73 2.30 15.18
C GLY A 218 7.65 2.36 14.08
N ALA A 219 7.46 3.52 13.44
CA ALA A 219 6.54 3.69 12.32
C ALA A 219 6.98 2.92 11.06
N ALA A 220 8.28 2.90 10.77
CA ALA A 220 8.86 2.09 9.69
C ALA A 220 8.59 0.60 9.92
N LEU A 221 8.91 0.08 11.11
CA LEU A 221 8.67 -1.32 11.47
C LEU A 221 7.17 -1.68 11.47
N MET A 222 6.30 -0.78 11.90
CA MET A 222 4.84 -0.96 11.80
C MET A 222 4.40 -1.09 10.33
N THR A 223 5.00 -0.32 9.42
CA THR A 223 4.68 -0.40 7.99
C THR A 223 5.15 -1.71 7.39
N VAL A 224 6.33 -2.21 7.77
CA VAL A 224 6.79 -3.56 7.41
C VAL A 224 5.85 -4.63 7.96
N HIS A 225 5.46 -4.52 9.23
CA HIS A 225 4.50 -5.43 9.86
C HIS A 225 3.17 -5.47 9.10
N SER A 226 2.64 -4.32 8.70
CA SER A 226 1.43 -4.19 7.89
C SER A 226 1.52 -4.94 6.56
N VAL A 227 2.66 -4.86 5.88
CA VAL A 227 2.93 -5.63 4.66
C VAL A 227 2.94 -7.13 4.94
N LEU A 228 3.68 -7.57 5.97
CA LEU A 228 3.78 -8.99 6.32
C LEU A 228 2.42 -9.58 6.70
N MET A 229 1.63 -8.87 7.51
CA MET A 229 0.33 -9.32 7.98
C MET A 229 -0.72 -9.32 6.85
N SER A 230 -0.70 -8.31 5.98
CA SER A 230 -1.55 -8.29 4.77
C SER A 230 -1.22 -9.44 3.82
N ALA A 231 0.06 -9.74 3.66
CA ALA A 231 0.51 -10.87 2.87
C ALA A 231 0.17 -12.22 3.54
N ALA A 232 0.25 -12.31 4.87
CA ALA A 232 -0.13 -13.48 5.65
C ALA A 232 -1.62 -13.81 5.44
N HIS A 233 -2.51 -12.88 5.80
CA HIS A 233 -3.95 -13.06 5.65
C HIS A 233 -4.41 -13.26 4.23
N SER A 234 -3.66 -12.77 3.25
CA SER A 234 -4.05 -12.94 1.86
C SER A 234 -3.76 -14.31 1.27
N GLU A 235 -2.88 -15.12 1.84
CA GLU A 235 -2.74 -16.51 1.40
C GLU A 235 -3.95 -17.35 1.79
N ASP A 236 -4.55 -17.05 2.95
CA ASP A 236 -5.75 -17.72 3.43
C ASP A 236 -6.99 -17.40 2.55
N ARG A 237 -6.84 -16.42 1.64
CA ARG A 237 -7.91 -15.87 0.80
C ARG A 237 -7.93 -16.40 -0.64
N ILE A 238 -7.07 -17.36 -0.99
CA ILE A 238 -6.80 -17.68 -2.39
C ILE A 238 -7.79 -18.68 -2.99
N GLY A 239 -8.52 -18.24 -4.03
CA GLY A 239 -9.39 -19.10 -4.86
C GLY A 239 -8.77 -19.67 -6.14
N CYS A 240 -7.59 -19.20 -6.60
CA CYS A 240 -6.99 -19.64 -7.88
C CYS A 240 -5.45 -19.66 -7.90
N ALA A 241 -4.85 -20.25 -8.93
CA ALA A 241 -3.38 -20.39 -9.06
C ALA A 241 -2.66 -19.04 -9.23
N TRP A 242 -3.22 -18.09 -9.98
CA TRP A 242 -2.66 -16.75 -10.19
C TRP A 242 -2.57 -15.96 -8.88
N CYS A 243 -3.65 -15.95 -8.10
CA CYS A 243 -3.68 -15.32 -6.78
C CYS A 243 -2.69 -15.99 -5.80
N ARG A 244 -2.46 -17.31 -5.92
CA ARG A 244 -1.47 -18.03 -5.11
C ARG A 244 -0.05 -17.60 -5.42
N THR A 245 0.28 -17.51 -6.69
CA THR A 245 1.61 -17.09 -7.16
C THR A 245 1.87 -15.64 -6.78
N ALA A 246 0.91 -14.75 -7.01
CA ALA A 246 1.01 -13.35 -6.63
C ALA A 246 1.18 -13.15 -5.11
N ALA A 247 0.35 -13.80 -4.29
CA ALA A 247 0.48 -13.71 -2.83
C ALA A 247 1.85 -14.22 -2.33
N LYS A 248 2.33 -15.35 -2.86
CA LYS A 248 3.68 -15.87 -2.55
C LYS A 248 4.79 -14.91 -2.97
N LYS A 249 4.65 -14.27 -4.14
CA LYS A 249 5.61 -13.26 -4.62
C LYS A 249 5.61 -12.02 -3.74
N HIS A 250 4.44 -11.48 -3.39
CA HIS A 250 4.33 -10.35 -2.46
C HIS A 250 5.02 -10.64 -1.13
N ARG A 251 4.85 -11.86 -0.59
CA ARG A 251 5.58 -12.33 0.61
C ARG A 251 7.08 -12.43 0.38
N PHE A 252 7.51 -13.01 -0.74
CA PHE A 252 8.92 -13.17 -1.05
C PHE A 252 9.63 -11.82 -1.21
N VAL A 253 9.03 -10.87 -1.94
CA VAL A 253 9.58 -9.52 -2.13
C VAL A 253 9.57 -8.73 -0.81
N ALA A 254 8.56 -8.89 0.04
CA ALA A 254 8.54 -8.26 1.36
C ALA A 254 9.58 -8.84 2.35
N LEU A 255 9.93 -10.11 2.21
CA LEU A 255 10.82 -10.84 3.13
C LEU A 255 12.28 -10.89 2.65
N PHE A 256 12.50 -10.86 1.35
CA PHE A 256 13.81 -10.97 0.72
C PHE A 256 14.02 -9.78 -0.21
N GLN A 257 14.58 -8.72 0.37
CA GLN A 257 15.24 -7.65 -0.36
C GLN A 257 16.72 -7.77 -0.04
N THR A 258 17.54 -7.98 -1.08
CA THR A 258 19.00 -7.91 -1.01
C THR A 258 19.46 -6.57 -1.55
#